data_AF-A0A7X8DZP4-F1
#
_entry.id   AF-A0A7X8DZP4-F1
#
_cell.length_a   1.000
_cell.length_b   1.000
_cell.length_c   1.000
_cell.angle_alpha   90.00
_cell.angle_beta   90.00
_cell.angle_gamma   90.00
#
_symmetry.space_group_name_H-M   'P 1'
#
loop_
_entity.id
_entity.type
_entity.pdbx_description
1 polymer ?
#
loop_
_entity_poly.entity_id
_entity_poly.type
_entity_poly.pdbx_seq_one_letter_code
_entity_poly.pdbx_strand_id
1 'polypeptide(L)'
;MSRYRLSTWWHVGVLALGVSMPLLSVSGPVVANTPQSVSSAPLSSAELLRQLKSLPQLTTGLGKTGDELLNSNKPTLVKFWASWCPLCLSTLEETETWRQDPAFADLNLVTLASPGQLGEKATKPFSNWYSVVQKDYPQLPVLIDDSGRLIKGLGVQVYPSWAVLDKSGKLIQLHKGNISSQQALELANAAKDNFTTLALAPAPRANPQPSAEKAGQKKDGVYYNSKGLPINARTIYLAGGCFWGLEAYMERIDGVADAVSGYANGEKANPTYDEVIRGSGHAETVKVTYDADRISLATLLKHYFRVIDPTSLNRQGNDRGVQYRTGIYATDPADSAVIETAMKEQQAKYNKPIVVETTPLENFYEAEEYHQDYLAKNPNGYCHIDLRLADVPLPEEEGAAQSIEELLEVSRYQNTDKSQLTKQQYYITQQSGTERAYSHEYDQLFAPGLYVDVVSGEPLFLSNDKYDGRCGWPSFTQPLAAQVVTEHADNSFNMRRIEVRSRAADSHLGHVFNDGPRDRGGLRYCINGAALKFIPLADMAAAGYAPLIPLIKES
;
A
#
# COMPACT_ATOMS: atom_id res chain seq x y z
N MET A 1 6.03 -60.36 3.71
CA MET A 1 5.24 -61.33 2.92
C MET A 1 4.93 -60.70 1.57
N SER A 2 5.24 -61.42 0.49
CA SER A 2 5.06 -61.15 -0.97
C SER A 2 5.55 -59.78 -1.51
N ARG A 3 6.72 -59.65 -2.18
CA ARG A 3 7.13 -60.12 -3.53
C ARG A 3 6.20 -59.57 -4.64
N TYR A 4 6.65 -58.82 -5.65
CA TYR A 4 7.65 -59.22 -6.65
C TYR A 4 8.41 -58.04 -7.28
N ARG A 5 9.55 -58.40 -7.85
CA ARG A 5 10.67 -57.63 -8.42
C ARG A 5 10.74 -57.94 -9.94
N LEU A 6 11.46 -57.09 -10.69
CA LEU A 6 12.19 -57.39 -11.95
C LEU A 6 11.32 -57.61 -13.22
N SER A 7 11.70 -57.28 -14.47
CA SER A 7 12.94 -56.74 -15.05
C SER A 7 12.80 -56.56 -16.58
N THR A 8 13.56 -55.60 -17.13
CA THR A 8 14.41 -55.65 -18.36
C THR A 8 13.85 -55.76 -19.80
N TRP A 9 14.30 -54.76 -20.61
CA TRP A 9 14.93 -54.78 -21.95
C TRP A 9 14.09 -55.06 -23.22
N TRP A 10 14.18 -54.18 -24.23
CA TRP A 10 15.07 -54.31 -25.41
C TRP A 10 14.92 -53.11 -26.38
N HIS A 11 15.92 -53.01 -27.26
CA HIS A 11 16.29 -51.91 -28.14
C HIS A 11 15.79 -52.11 -29.60
N VAL A 12 15.70 -50.99 -30.34
CA VAL A 12 15.90 -50.82 -31.80
C VAL A 12 14.75 -51.21 -32.78
N GLY A 13 14.44 -50.30 -33.70
CA GLY A 13 13.78 -50.61 -34.96
C GLY A 13 13.25 -49.40 -35.73
N VAL A 14 14.12 -48.70 -36.48
CA VAL A 14 13.74 -47.78 -37.56
C VAL A 14 13.21 -48.59 -38.74
N LEU A 15 12.05 -48.24 -39.28
CA LEU A 15 11.65 -48.63 -40.64
C LEU A 15 10.71 -47.58 -41.25
N ALA A 16 11.26 -46.89 -42.25
CA ALA A 16 10.53 -46.08 -43.20
C ALA A 16 9.81 -46.99 -44.19
N LEU A 17 8.53 -46.74 -44.44
CA LEU A 17 7.79 -47.27 -45.58
C LEU A 17 6.94 -46.15 -46.16
N GLY A 18 7.38 -45.66 -47.32
CA GLY A 18 6.56 -44.85 -48.21
C GLY A 18 5.57 -45.75 -48.95
N VAL A 19 4.34 -45.27 -49.07
CA VAL A 19 3.37 -45.79 -50.04
C VAL A 19 2.71 -44.58 -50.72
N SER A 20 2.67 -44.66 -52.04
CA SER A 20 2.21 -43.67 -52.99
C SER A 20 0.77 -43.97 -53.46
N MET A 21 0.09 -42.90 -53.91
CA MET A 21 -1.14 -42.81 -54.74
C MET A 21 -2.52 -43.00 -54.08
N PRO A 22 -3.62 -42.41 -54.65
CA PRO A 22 -3.72 -41.57 -55.86
C PRO A 22 -4.46 -40.22 -55.66
N LEU A 23 -4.24 -39.32 -56.62
CA LEU A 23 -5.02 -38.11 -56.88
C LEU A 23 -6.43 -38.45 -57.38
N LEU A 24 -7.46 -37.93 -56.70
CA LEU A 24 -8.81 -37.79 -57.23
C LEU A 24 -9.10 -36.30 -57.42
N SER A 25 -9.12 -35.88 -58.68
CA SER A 25 -9.58 -34.59 -59.15
C SER A 25 -11.11 -34.51 -59.04
N VAL A 26 -11.62 -33.61 -58.21
CA VAL A 26 -13.02 -33.16 -58.28
C VAL A 26 -12.99 -31.67 -58.59
N SER A 27 -13.24 -31.36 -59.85
CA SER A 27 -13.55 -30.04 -60.38
C SER A 27 -14.96 -29.62 -59.95
N GLY A 28 -15.04 -28.61 -59.08
CA GLY A 28 -16.24 -27.83 -58.77
C GLY A 28 -15.89 -26.34 -58.78
N PRO A 29 -16.84 -25.43 -59.09
CA PRO A 29 -16.53 -24.05 -59.43
C PRO A 29 -16.02 -23.30 -58.20
N VAL A 30 -14.82 -22.72 -58.32
CA VAL A 30 -14.30 -21.75 -57.37
C VAL A 30 -15.11 -20.47 -57.54
N VAL A 31 -16.08 -20.25 -56.66
CA VAL A 31 -16.63 -18.92 -56.44
C VAL A 31 -15.55 -18.13 -55.69
N ALA A 32 -14.87 -17.25 -56.41
CA ALA A 32 -13.95 -16.30 -55.82
C ALA A 32 -14.75 -15.37 -54.88
N ASN A 33 -14.74 -15.69 -53.59
CA ASN A 33 -15.15 -14.73 -52.56
C ASN A 33 -14.03 -13.70 -52.45
N THR A 34 -14.22 -12.59 -53.16
CA THR A 34 -13.47 -11.36 -52.96
C THR A 34 -13.49 -11.03 -51.46
N PRO A 35 -12.35 -10.83 -50.78
CA PRO A 35 -12.36 -10.34 -49.42
C PRO A 35 -13.00 -8.94 -49.44
N GLN A 36 -14.16 -8.80 -48.80
CA GLN A 36 -14.71 -7.48 -48.54
C GLN A 36 -13.69 -6.69 -47.72
N SER A 37 -13.20 -5.61 -48.31
CA SER A 37 -12.34 -4.64 -47.67
C SER A 37 -13.04 -4.14 -46.40
N VAL A 38 -12.50 -4.48 -45.23
CA VAL A 38 -12.93 -3.87 -43.97
C VAL A 38 -12.41 -2.43 -44.00
N SER A 39 -13.34 -1.49 -44.16
CA SER A 39 -13.06 -0.06 -44.10
C SER A 39 -12.40 0.29 -42.77
N SER A 40 -11.29 1.02 -42.83
CA SER A 40 -10.57 1.63 -41.69
C SER A 40 -11.17 2.98 -41.26
N ALA A 41 -12.36 3.34 -41.75
CA ALA A 41 -13.01 4.59 -41.39
C ALA A 41 -13.51 4.55 -39.92
N PRO A 42 -13.41 5.68 -39.18
CA PRO A 42 -13.96 5.79 -37.84
C PRO A 42 -15.46 5.47 -37.86
N LEU A 43 -15.90 4.60 -36.94
CA LEU A 43 -17.28 4.14 -36.85
C LEU A 43 -18.21 5.32 -36.54
N SER A 44 -19.26 5.50 -37.34
CA SER A 44 -20.30 6.50 -37.05
C SER A 44 -21.09 6.11 -35.78
N SER A 45 -21.68 7.09 -35.09
CA SER A 45 -22.49 6.89 -33.88
C SER A 45 -23.58 5.81 -34.03
N ALA A 46 -24.31 5.85 -35.16
CA ALA A 46 -25.38 4.89 -35.44
C ALA A 46 -24.86 3.48 -35.76
N GLU A 47 -23.57 3.35 -36.06
CA GLU A 47 -22.91 2.07 -36.34
C GLU A 47 -22.41 1.41 -35.04
N LEU A 48 -21.96 2.19 -34.05
CA LEU A 48 -21.49 1.67 -32.75
C LEU A 48 -22.58 0.96 -31.96
N LEU A 49 -23.73 1.60 -31.77
CA LEU A 49 -24.85 0.99 -31.04
C LEU A 49 -25.42 -0.22 -31.78
N ARG A 50 -25.47 -0.17 -33.11
CA ARG A 50 -25.90 -1.30 -33.94
C ARG A 50 -24.94 -2.48 -33.81
N GLN A 51 -23.63 -2.22 -33.81
CA GLN A 51 -22.63 -3.26 -33.60
C GLN A 51 -22.76 -3.89 -32.22
N LEU A 52 -22.83 -3.09 -31.15
CA LEU A 52 -23.04 -3.60 -29.79
C LEU A 52 -24.29 -4.49 -29.67
N LYS A 53 -25.40 -4.08 -30.28
CA LYS A 53 -26.64 -4.88 -30.31
C LYS A 53 -26.47 -6.22 -31.05
N SER A 54 -25.66 -6.24 -32.09
CA SER A 54 -25.42 -7.45 -32.89
C SER A 54 -24.44 -8.46 -32.26
N LEU A 55 -23.68 -8.04 -31.24
CA LEU A 55 -22.68 -8.92 -30.64
C LEU A 55 -23.32 -10.09 -29.89
N PRO A 56 -22.71 -11.29 -29.95
CA PRO A 56 -23.04 -12.39 -29.07
C PRO A 56 -22.85 -12.00 -27.61
N GLN A 57 -23.73 -12.53 -26.76
CA GLN A 57 -23.70 -12.39 -25.32
C GLN A 57 -23.41 -13.77 -24.69
N LEU A 58 -22.49 -13.83 -23.71
CA LEU A 58 -22.05 -15.11 -23.13
C LEU A 58 -22.74 -15.49 -21.81
N THR A 59 -23.16 -14.53 -20.99
CA THR A 59 -23.66 -14.80 -19.64
C THR A 59 -25.03 -15.43 -19.69
N THR A 60 -25.13 -16.68 -19.22
CA THR A 60 -26.35 -17.48 -19.33
C THR A 60 -27.50 -16.85 -18.56
N GLY A 61 -28.68 -16.75 -19.19
CA GLY A 61 -29.90 -16.19 -18.59
C GLY A 61 -30.13 -14.71 -18.86
N LEU A 62 -29.22 -14.03 -19.57
CA LEU A 62 -29.33 -12.60 -19.91
C LEU A 62 -29.62 -12.33 -21.40
N GLY A 63 -30.06 -13.34 -22.13
CA GLY A 63 -30.29 -13.28 -23.58
C GLY A 63 -29.15 -13.87 -24.40
N LYS A 64 -29.21 -13.75 -25.72
CA LYS A 64 -28.18 -14.30 -26.64
C LYS A 64 -27.34 -13.23 -27.32
N THR A 65 -27.85 -12.01 -27.38
CA THR A 65 -27.21 -10.90 -28.10
C THR A 65 -27.31 -9.60 -27.30
N GLY A 66 -26.50 -8.60 -27.67
CA GLY A 66 -26.57 -7.28 -27.07
C GLY A 66 -27.92 -6.57 -27.27
N ASP A 67 -28.70 -6.92 -28.29
CA ASP A 67 -30.01 -6.31 -28.53
C ASP A 67 -31.01 -6.58 -27.40
N GLU A 68 -30.90 -7.75 -26.77
CA GLU A 68 -31.72 -8.12 -25.61
C GLU A 68 -31.27 -7.39 -24.32
N LEU A 69 -30.07 -6.82 -24.31
CA LEU A 69 -29.50 -6.10 -23.17
C LEU A 69 -29.65 -4.57 -23.27
N LEU A 70 -29.69 -4.01 -24.48
CA LEU A 70 -29.53 -2.59 -24.73
C LEU A 70 -30.85 -1.90 -25.08
N ASN A 71 -31.29 -1.00 -24.21
CA ASN A 71 -32.42 -0.11 -24.48
C ASN A 71 -31.96 1.11 -25.28
N SER A 72 -32.45 1.27 -26.51
CA SER A 72 -32.06 2.36 -27.41
C SER A 72 -32.40 3.77 -26.89
N ASN A 73 -33.24 3.90 -25.86
CA ASN A 73 -33.61 5.19 -25.26
C ASN A 73 -32.70 5.59 -24.09
N LYS A 74 -31.69 4.77 -23.75
CA LYS A 74 -30.76 5.02 -22.64
C LYS A 74 -29.33 5.24 -23.14
N PRO A 75 -28.54 6.12 -22.47
CA PRO A 75 -27.10 6.15 -22.69
C PRO A 75 -26.49 4.80 -22.34
N THR A 76 -25.33 4.49 -22.92
CA THR A 76 -24.69 3.19 -22.74
C THR A 76 -23.28 3.36 -22.22
N LEU A 77 -23.00 2.73 -21.09
CA LEU A 77 -21.68 2.60 -20.51
C LEU A 77 -21.12 1.22 -20.87
N VAL A 78 -19.98 1.20 -21.57
CA VAL A 78 -19.34 -0.03 -22.07
C VAL A 78 -18.01 -0.21 -21.37
N LYS A 79 -17.89 -1.24 -20.54
CA LYS A 79 -16.61 -1.66 -19.94
C LYS A 79 -15.86 -2.60 -20.90
N PHE A 80 -14.71 -2.19 -21.38
CA PHE A 80 -13.78 -3.03 -22.13
C PHE A 80 -12.83 -3.73 -21.17
N TRP A 81 -12.72 -5.04 -21.27
CA TRP A 81 -11.90 -5.83 -20.36
C TRP A 81 -11.29 -7.07 -21.02
N ALA A 82 -10.29 -7.66 -20.34
CA ALA A 82 -9.65 -8.89 -20.75
C ALA A 82 -9.45 -9.88 -19.60
N SER A 83 -9.40 -11.18 -19.91
CA SER A 83 -9.23 -12.28 -18.95
C SER A 83 -7.84 -12.32 -18.31
N TRP A 84 -6.83 -11.73 -18.95
CA TRP A 84 -5.48 -11.62 -18.42
C TRP A 84 -5.27 -10.36 -17.58
N CYS A 85 -6.23 -9.43 -17.57
CA CYS A 85 -6.12 -8.13 -16.94
C CYS A 85 -6.61 -8.19 -15.48
N PRO A 86 -5.72 -8.16 -14.46
CA PRO A 86 -6.12 -8.36 -13.07
C PRO A 86 -7.07 -7.26 -12.58
N LEU A 87 -6.77 -5.99 -12.90
CA LEU A 87 -7.65 -4.84 -12.61
C LEU A 87 -9.05 -5.00 -13.23
N CYS A 88 -9.14 -5.65 -14.38
CA CYS A 88 -10.41 -5.89 -15.04
C CYS A 88 -11.25 -6.91 -14.29
N LEU A 89 -10.62 -8.02 -13.91
CA LEU A 89 -11.25 -9.11 -13.17
C LEU A 89 -11.67 -8.67 -11.77
N SER A 90 -10.81 -7.89 -11.12
CA SER A 90 -11.04 -7.40 -9.77
C SER A 90 -12.32 -6.53 -9.73
N THR A 91 -12.60 -5.76 -10.76
CA THR A 91 -13.75 -4.84 -10.79
C THR A 91 -15.02 -5.42 -11.44
N LEU A 92 -15.09 -6.73 -11.72
CA LEU A 92 -16.28 -7.34 -12.34
C LEU A 92 -17.50 -7.34 -11.41
N GLU A 93 -17.30 -7.68 -10.12
CA GLU A 93 -18.35 -7.69 -9.09
C GLU A 93 -18.97 -6.30 -8.91
N GLU A 94 -18.12 -5.28 -8.88
CA GLU A 94 -18.54 -3.88 -8.80
C GLU A 94 -19.40 -3.49 -10.01
N THR A 95 -18.99 -3.88 -11.22
CA THR A 95 -19.73 -3.58 -12.44
C THR A 95 -21.09 -4.30 -12.47
N GLU A 96 -21.16 -5.53 -11.97
CA GLU A 96 -22.43 -6.24 -11.82
C GLU A 96 -23.33 -5.58 -10.77
N THR A 97 -22.76 -5.15 -9.63
CA THR A 97 -23.47 -4.46 -8.56
C THR A 97 -24.11 -3.18 -9.08
N TRP A 98 -23.39 -2.38 -9.87
CA TRP A 98 -23.94 -1.16 -10.48
C TRP A 98 -25.16 -1.44 -11.35
N ARG A 99 -25.22 -2.59 -12.01
CA ARG A 99 -26.40 -2.95 -12.84
C ARG A 99 -27.67 -3.12 -12.00
N GLN A 100 -27.51 -3.56 -10.76
CA GLN A 100 -28.60 -3.80 -9.82
C GLN A 100 -28.91 -2.55 -8.98
N ASP A 101 -28.00 -1.59 -8.95
CA ASP A 101 -28.15 -0.34 -8.20
C ASP A 101 -29.17 0.60 -8.89
N PRO A 102 -30.22 1.05 -8.17
CA PRO A 102 -31.19 2.01 -8.67
C PRO A 102 -30.59 3.30 -9.24
N ALA A 103 -29.41 3.72 -8.78
CA ALA A 103 -28.72 4.91 -9.27
C ALA A 103 -28.35 4.81 -10.77
N PHE A 104 -28.15 3.58 -11.27
CA PHE A 104 -27.80 3.32 -12.67
C PHE A 104 -29.00 2.89 -13.52
N ALA A 105 -30.22 2.90 -12.97
CA ALA A 105 -31.43 2.40 -13.65
C ALA A 105 -31.71 3.09 -15.00
N ASP A 106 -31.25 4.32 -15.20
CA ASP A 106 -31.42 5.09 -16.43
C ASP A 106 -30.38 4.81 -17.52
N LEU A 107 -29.47 3.86 -17.30
CA LEU A 107 -28.37 3.55 -18.20
C LEU A 107 -28.45 2.12 -18.73
N ASN A 108 -27.87 1.90 -19.90
CA ASN A 108 -27.41 0.58 -20.27
C ASN A 108 -26.00 0.39 -19.71
N LEU A 109 -25.77 -0.67 -18.95
CA LEU A 109 -24.44 -1.06 -18.49
C LEU A 109 -24.10 -2.41 -19.12
N VAL A 110 -23.09 -2.42 -19.98
CA VAL A 110 -22.59 -3.65 -20.63
C VAL A 110 -21.09 -3.77 -20.50
N THR A 111 -20.59 -5.00 -20.50
CA THR A 111 -19.16 -5.25 -20.60
C THR A 111 -18.84 -5.96 -21.91
N LEU A 112 -17.62 -5.79 -22.39
CA LEU A 112 -17.17 -6.30 -23.67
C LEU A 112 -15.77 -6.87 -23.55
N ALA A 113 -15.61 -8.11 -24.01
CA ALA A 113 -14.32 -8.73 -24.23
C ALA A 113 -14.10 -8.95 -25.73
N SER A 114 -12.84 -8.88 -26.17
CA SER A 114 -12.46 -9.07 -27.57
C SER A 114 -11.49 -10.24 -27.74
N PRO A 115 -11.99 -11.50 -27.76
CA PRO A 115 -11.15 -12.67 -27.92
C PRO A 115 -10.25 -12.61 -29.16
N GLY A 116 -8.98 -13.02 -28.99
CA GLY A 116 -7.96 -12.98 -30.03
C GLY A 116 -7.40 -11.58 -30.34
N GLN A 117 -7.77 -10.56 -29.56
CA GLN A 117 -7.28 -9.19 -29.73
C GLN A 117 -6.61 -8.70 -28.44
N LEU A 118 -5.61 -7.81 -28.57
CA LEU A 118 -4.89 -7.21 -27.44
C LEU A 118 -4.48 -8.25 -26.36
N GLY A 119 -3.89 -9.37 -26.78
CA GLY A 119 -3.41 -10.43 -25.88
C GLY A 119 -4.50 -11.32 -25.26
N GLU A 120 -5.79 -11.12 -25.60
CA GLU A 120 -6.87 -11.96 -25.11
C GLU A 120 -6.81 -13.40 -25.68
N LYS A 121 -7.29 -14.36 -24.89
CA LYS A 121 -7.53 -15.75 -25.29
C LYS A 121 -8.31 -15.81 -26.61
N ALA A 122 -8.05 -16.84 -27.41
CA ALA A 122 -8.91 -17.14 -28.56
C ALA A 122 -10.36 -17.41 -28.10
N THR A 123 -11.34 -17.20 -28.99
CA THR A 123 -12.78 -17.22 -28.66
C THR A 123 -13.22 -18.45 -27.87
N LYS A 124 -12.87 -19.66 -28.33
CA LYS A 124 -13.31 -20.89 -27.66
C LYS A 124 -12.67 -21.11 -26.28
N PRO A 125 -11.34 -20.96 -26.10
CA PRO A 125 -10.73 -20.91 -24.78
C PRO A 125 -11.32 -19.83 -23.85
N PHE A 126 -11.61 -18.64 -24.37
CA PHE A 126 -12.24 -17.57 -23.58
C PHE A 126 -13.63 -17.98 -23.10
N SER A 127 -14.52 -18.42 -23.99
CA SER A 127 -15.89 -18.83 -23.63
C SER A 127 -15.90 -20.00 -22.64
N ASN A 128 -15.00 -20.98 -22.81
CA ASN A 128 -14.87 -22.09 -21.87
C ASN A 128 -14.43 -21.60 -20.48
N TRP A 129 -13.40 -20.75 -20.41
CA TRP A 129 -12.94 -20.16 -19.16
C TRP A 129 -14.05 -19.31 -18.49
N TYR A 130 -14.73 -18.46 -19.27
CA TYR A 130 -15.79 -17.60 -18.75
C TYR A 130 -16.99 -18.39 -18.22
N SER A 131 -17.28 -19.58 -18.74
CA SER A 131 -18.36 -20.43 -18.20
C SER A 131 -18.18 -20.82 -16.73
N VAL A 132 -16.93 -20.80 -16.23
CA VAL A 132 -16.61 -21.00 -14.82
C VAL A 132 -16.77 -19.67 -14.06
N VAL A 133 -16.21 -18.59 -14.61
CA VAL A 133 -16.21 -17.24 -14.01
C VAL A 133 -17.62 -16.67 -13.86
N GLN A 134 -18.53 -16.94 -14.81
CA GLN A 134 -19.89 -16.39 -14.75
C GLN A 134 -20.67 -16.85 -13.51
N LYS A 135 -20.26 -17.96 -12.87
CA LYS A 135 -20.93 -18.46 -11.66
C LYS A 135 -20.84 -17.47 -10.51
N ASP A 136 -19.75 -16.70 -10.48
CA ASP A 136 -19.52 -15.65 -9.49
C ASP A 136 -20.27 -14.37 -9.87
N TYR A 137 -20.63 -14.20 -11.15
CA TYR A 137 -21.23 -12.98 -11.70
C TYR A 137 -22.45 -13.24 -12.61
N PRO A 138 -23.54 -13.85 -12.09
CA PRO A 138 -24.64 -14.36 -12.92
C PRO A 138 -25.43 -13.29 -13.68
N GLN A 139 -25.33 -12.02 -13.27
CA GLN A 139 -26.02 -10.86 -13.85
C GLN A 139 -25.07 -9.92 -14.60
N LEU A 140 -23.78 -10.23 -14.71
CA LEU A 140 -22.82 -9.42 -15.47
C LEU A 140 -22.99 -9.65 -16.98
N PRO A 141 -23.39 -8.66 -17.77
CA PRO A 141 -23.52 -8.82 -19.22
C PRO A 141 -22.15 -8.78 -19.92
N VAL A 142 -21.78 -9.86 -20.60
CA VAL A 142 -20.53 -9.94 -21.37
C VAL A 142 -20.82 -10.12 -22.86
N LEU A 143 -20.56 -9.06 -23.63
CA LEU A 143 -20.57 -9.07 -25.09
C LEU A 143 -19.21 -9.52 -25.63
N ILE A 144 -19.22 -10.21 -26.77
CA ILE A 144 -18.01 -10.71 -27.43
C ILE A 144 -17.84 -10.06 -28.80
N ASP A 145 -16.73 -9.36 -28.97
CA ASP A 145 -16.27 -8.85 -30.27
C ASP A 145 -14.92 -9.48 -30.65
N ASP A 146 -15.00 -10.68 -31.20
CA ASP A 146 -13.87 -11.45 -31.72
C ASP A 146 -13.22 -10.83 -32.96
N SER A 147 -13.92 -9.93 -33.66
CA SER A 147 -13.34 -9.13 -34.76
C SER A 147 -12.43 -8.00 -34.26
N GLY A 148 -12.61 -7.57 -33.00
CA GLY A 148 -11.96 -6.42 -32.41
C GLY A 148 -12.32 -5.09 -33.08
N ARG A 149 -13.43 -5.04 -33.83
CA ARG A 149 -13.82 -3.85 -34.57
C ARG A 149 -14.11 -2.68 -33.63
N LEU A 150 -14.75 -2.91 -32.49
CA LEU A 150 -15.09 -1.86 -31.54
C LEU A 150 -13.86 -1.30 -30.84
N ILE A 151 -12.96 -2.16 -30.35
CA ILE A 151 -11.71 -1.68 -29.72
C ILE A 151 -10.83 -0.91 -30.70
N LYS A 152 -10.76 -1.34 -31.98
CA LYS A 152 -10.01 -0.63 -33.03
C LYS A 152 -10.69 0.69 -33.40
N GLY A 153 -12.01 0.67 -33.58
CA GLY A 153 -12.79 1.84 -33.99
C GLY A 153 -12.88 2.92 -32.91
N LEU A 154 -12.83 2.54 -31.63
CA LEU A 154 -12.84 3.46 -30.50
C LEU A 154 -11.43 3.86 -30.04
N GLY A 155 -10.38 3.17 -30.49
CA GLY A 155 -9.01 3.43 -30.04
C GLY A 155 -8.70 2.91 -28.63
N VAL A 156 -9.36 1.82 -28.22
CA VAL A 156 -9.05 1.10 -26.99
C VAL A 156 -7.74 0.34 -27.18
N GLN A 157 -6.73 0.68 -26.38
CA GLN A 157 -5.38 0.11 -26.45
C GLN A 157 -4.96 -0.56 -25.14
N VAL A 158 -5.66 -0.28 -24.06
CA VAL A 158 -5.36 -0.74 -22.70
C VAL A 158 -6.66 -1.17 -22.01
N TYR A 159 -6.57 -2.10 -21.08
CA TYR A 159 -7.70 -2.57 -20.29
C TYR A 159 -7.48 -2.32 -18.79
N PRO A 160 -8.55 -2.08 -18.02
CA PRO A 160 -9.90 -1.79 -18.49
C PRO A 160 -9.93 -0.42 -19.18
N SER A 161 -10.94 -0.23 -20.03
CA SER A 161 -11.30 1.08 -20.56
C SER A 161 -12.82 1.19 -20.54
N TRP A 162 -13.34 2.40 -20.51
CA TRP A 162 -14.78 2.67 -20.45
C TRP A 162 -15.18 3.62 -21.57
N ALA A 163 -16.10 3.19 -22.44
CA ALA A 163 -16.74 4.09 -23.39
C ALA A 163 -18.10 4.53 -22.87
N VAL A 164 -18.33 5.84 -22.93
CA VAL A 164 -19.61 6.48 -22.63
C VAL A 164 -20.27 6.82 -23.96
N LEU A 165 -21.43 6.24 -24.21
CA LEU A 165 -22.22 6.47 -25.42
C LEU A 165 -23.51 7.20 -25.06
N ASP A 166 -23.90 8.19 -25.87
CA ASP A 166 -25.24 8.77 -25.75
C ASP A 166 -26.33 7.81 -26.27
N LYS A 167 -27.60 8.22 -26.18
CA LYS A 167 -28.76 7.42 -26.63
C LYS A 167 -28.72 7.08 -28.14
N SER A 168 -28.00 7.86 -28.93
CA SER A 168 -27.84 7.63 -30.38
C SER A 168 -26.68 6.68 -30.71
N GLY A 169 -25.89 6.28 -29.70
CA GLY A 169 -24.67 5.48 -29.89
C GLY A 169 -23.43 6.31 -30.18
N LYS A 170 -23.48 7.64 -30.06
CA LYS A 170 -22.32 8.51 -30.27
C LYS A 170 -21.37 8.35 -29.11
N LEU A 171 -20.09 8.11 -29.42
CA LEU A 171 -19.03 8.17 -28.41
C LEU A 171 -18.95 9.59 -27.86
N ILE A 172 -19.20 9.71 -26.56
CA ILE A 172 -19.06 10.93 -25.80
C ILE A 172 -17.65 11.01 -25.22
N GLN A 173 -17.22 9.95 -24.55
CA GLN A 173 -15.92 9.90 -23.89
C GLN A 173 -15.40 8.47 -23.86
N LEU A 174 -14.09 8.32 -24.08
CA LEU A 174 -13.37 7.09 -23.79
C LEU A 174 -12.42 7.36 -22.63
N HIS A 175 -12.64 6.66 -21.51
CA HIS A 175 -11.77 6.69 -20.35
C HIS A 175 -10.86 5.46 -20.37
N LYS A 176 -9.55 5.68 -20.26
CA LYS A 176 -8.56 4.60 -20.15
C LYS A 176 -8.28 4.34 -18.67
N GLY A 177 -8.34 3.09 -18.23
CA GLY A 177 -8.24 2.72 -16.82
C GLY A 177 -9.60 2.49 -16.18
N ASN A 178 -9.60 2.25 -14.87
CA ASN A 178 -10.83 2.04 -14.11
C ASN A 178 -11.55 3.38 -13.82
N ILE A 179 -12.85 3.33 -13.52
CA ILE A 179 -13.64 4.47 -13.03
C ILE A 179 -14.35 4.07 -11.75
N SER A 180 -14.57 5.03 -10.85
CA SER A 180 -15.40 4.83 -9.66
C SER A 180 -16.90 4.89 -10.01
N SER A 181 -17.76 4.43 -9.09
CA SER A 181 -19.21 4.53 -9.23
C SER A 181 -19.69 5.98 -9.41
N GLN A 182 -19.10 6.92 -8.67
CA GLN A 182 -19.39 8.35 -8.80
C GLN A 182 -19.01 8.87 -10.20
N GLN A 183 -17.81 8.55 -10.68
CA GLN A 183 -17.37 8.93 -12.02
C GLN A 183 -18.29 8.33 -13.10
N ALA A 184 -18.69 7.06 -12.93
CA ALA A 184 -19.62 6.41 -13.84
C ALA A 184 -20.99 7.11 -13.90
N LEU A 185 -21.54 7.53 -12.75
CA LEU A 185 -22.79 8.29 -12.66
C LEU A 185 -22.69 9.70 -13.25
N GLU A 186 -21.58 10.40 -13.02
CA GLU A 186 -21.33 11.73 -13.57
C GLU A 186 -21.23 11.70 -15.10
N LEU A 187 -20.45 10.75 -15.63
CA LEU A 187 -20.30 10.51 -17.06
C LEU A 187 -21.64 10.12 -17.71
N ALA A 188 -22.40 9.29 -17.02
CA ALA A 188 -23.74 8.89 -17.43
C ALA A 188 -24.74 10.06 -17.48
N ASN A 189 -24.74 10.93 -16.47
CA ASN A 189 -25.58 12.13 -16.45
C ASN A 189 -25.19 13.09 -17.57
N ALA A 190 -23.89 13.30 -17.79
CA ALA A 190 -23.41 14.12 -18.91
C ALA A 190 -23.90 13.60 -20.28
N ALA A 191 -23.96 12.28 -20.46
CA ALA A 191 -24.48 11.64 -21.67
C ALA A 191 -26.01 11.78 -21.86
N LYS A 192 -26.76 12.16 -20.82
CA LYS A 192 -28.21 12.45 -20.92
C LYS A 192 -28.51 13.85 -21.46
N ASP A 193 -27.65 14.83 -21.18
CA ASP A 193 -27.92 16.28 -21.40
C ASP A 193 -27.21 16.92 -22.61
N ASN A 194 -26.63 16.11 -23.52
CA ASN A 194 -25.91 16.60 -24.72
C ASN A 194 -24.81 17.65 -24.42
N PHE A 195 -24.22 17.66 -23.22
CA PHE A 195 -23.09 18.50 -22.83
C PHE A 195 -23.32 20.04 -22.86
N THR A 196 -24.54 20.55 -22.63
CA THR A 196 -24.71 22.01 -22.49
C THR A 196 -24.17 22.60 -21.18
N THR A 197 -23.84 21.75 -20.20
CA THR A 197 -23.37 22.16 -18.86
C THR A 197 -22.11 21.41 -18.42
N LEU A 198 -21.15 21.25 -19.32
CA LEU A 198 -19.76 20.91 -18.95
C LEU A 198 -18.83 22.09 -19.19
N ALA A 199 -19.12 23.21 -18.52
CA ALA A 199 -18.04 24.02 -17.99
C ALA A 199 -17.42 23.19 -16.87
N LEU A 200 -16.33 22.49 -17.21
CA LEU A 200 -15.45 21.87 -16.24
C LEU A 200 -15.18 22.90 -15.14
N ALA A 201 -15.81 22.75 -13.97
CA ALA A 201 -15.07 23.07 -12.77
C ALA A 201 -13.81 22.19 -12.91
N PRO A 202 -12.60 22.77 -12.97
CA PRO A 202 -11.41 21.95 -12.98
C PRO A 202 -11.58 21.01 -11.79
N ALA A 203 -11.42 19.70 -12.02
CA ALA A 203 -11.16 18.77 -10.92
C ALA A 203 -10.20 19.52 -10.00
N PRO A 204 -10.47 19.64 -8.67
CA PRO A 204 -9.51 20.23 -7.78
C PRO A 204 -8.22 19.54 -8.17
N ARG A 205 -7.27 20.32 -8.69
CA ARG A 205 -5.99 19.77 -9.13
C ARG A 205 -5.62 18.88 -7.97
N ALA A 206 -5.42 17.58 -8.20
CA ALA A 206 -4.59 16.82 -7.30
C ALA A 206 -3.41 17.78 -7.13
N ASN A 207 -3.29 18.36 -5.94
CA ASN A 207 -2.25 19.33 -5.67
C ASN A 207 -1.02 18.71 -6.33
N PRO A 208 -0.26 19.43 -7.17
CA PRO A 208 1.01 18.90 -7.62
C PRO A 208 1.62 18.36 -6.34
N GLN A 209 1.77 17.02 -6.28
CA GLN A 209 2.18 16.38 -5.05
C GLN A 209 3.35 17.25 -4.59
N PRO A 210 3.36 17.75 -3.34
CA PRO A 210 4.66 17.78 -2.72
C PRO A 210 5.09 16.33 -2.91
N SER A 211 5.98 16.09 -3.87
CA SER A 211 6.89 14.98 -3.74
C SER A 211 7.30 15.11 -2.29
N ALA A 212 6.83 14.19 -1.44
CA ALA A 212 7.55 13.94 -0.21
C ALA A 212 9.00 13.91 -0.69
N GLU A 213 9.81 14.89 -0.25
CA GLU A 213 11.21 14.96 -0.66
C GLU A 213 11.71 13.55 -0.51
N LYS A 214 12.08 12.87 -1.62
CA LYS A 214 12.47 11.45 -1.57
C LYS A 214 13.48 11.35 -0.44
N ALA A 215 13.06 10.79 0.69
CA ALA A 215 13.80 10.86 1.93
C ALA A 215 14.86 9.77 1.90
N GLY A 216 15.81 9.88 0.98
CA GLY A 216 16.74 8.78 0.73
C GLY A 216 17.32 8.81 -0.66
N GLN A 217 18.22 9.75 -0.96
CA GLN A 217 19.14 9.46 -2.07
C GLN A 217 20.04 8.31 -1.63
N LYS A 218 19.73 7.09 -2.07
CA LYS A 218 20.56 5.92 -1.83
C LYS A 218 21.88 6.12 -2.58
N LYS A 219 22.97 6.30 -1.85
CA LYS A 219 24.33 6.40 -2.40
C LYS A 219 25.21 5.36 -1.72
N ASP A 220 25.86 4.52 -2.53
CA ASP A 220 26.74 3.45 -2.04
C ASP A 220 26.09 2.51 -1.00
N GLY A 221 24.77 2.31 -1.09
CA GLY A 221 23.99 1.47 -0.18
C GLY A 221 23.56 2.14 1.13
N VAL A 222 23.92 3.41 1.34
CA VAL A 222 23.52 4.21 2.51
C VAL A 222 22.40 5.15 2.10
N TYR A 223 21.37 5.24 2.95
CA TYR A 223 20.27 6.19 2.79
C TYR A 223 20.60 7.49 3.50
N TYR A 224 20.27 8.61 2.86
CA TYR A 224 20.53 9.96 3.37
C TYR A 224 19.24 10.77 3.41
N ASN A 225 19.04 11.55 4.47
CA ASN A 225 17.92 12.48 4.55
C ASN A 225 18.13 13.67 3.60
N SER A 226 17.14 14.58 3.52
CA SER A 226 17.20 15.77 2.67
C SER A 226 18.35 16.72 3.00
N LYS A 227 18.97 16.59 4.18
CA LYS A 227 20.16 17.35 4.61
C LYS A 227 21.48 16.67 4.26
N GLY A 228 21.44 15.52 3.59
CA GLY A 228 22.63 14.75 3.20
C GLY A 228 23.32 14.03 4.38
N LEU A 229 22.61 13.85 5.50
CA LEU A 229 23.10 13.06 6.64
C LEU A 229 22.61 11.62 6.54
N PRO A 230 23.43 10.63 6.90
CA PRO A 230 23.01 9.23 6.91
C PRO A 230 21.86 9.04 7.91
N ILE A 231 20.86 8.26 7.52
CA ILE A 231 19.72 7.92 8.39
C ILE A 231 19.92 6.59 9.12
N ASN A 232 19.17 6.37 10.20
CA ASN A 232 19.09 5.09 10.89
C ASN A 232 18.18 4.13 10.12
N ALA A 233 18.63 3.72 8.93
CA ALA A 233 17.82 2.93 8.00
C ALA A 233 17.56 1.52 8.55
N ARG A 234 16.28 1.18 8.68
CA ARG A 234 15.79 -0.19 8.91
C ARG A 234 14.86 -0.62 7.80
N THR A 235 14.61 -1.93 7.70
CA THR A 235 13.77 -2.50 6.64
C THR A 235 12.78 -3.50 7.20
N ILE A 236 11.55 -3.44 6.70
CA ILE A 236 10.52 -4.47 6.91
C ILE A 236 9.89 -4.81 5.57
N TYR A 237 9.35 -6.02 5.42
CA TYR A 237 8.71 -6.49 4.19
C TYR A 237 7.24 -6.78 4.47
N LEU A 238 6.35 -6.13 3.73
CA LEU A 238 4.92 -6.14 4.00
C LEU A 238 4.16 -6.63 2.75
N ALA A 239 3.47 -7.76 2.87
CA ALA A 239 2.56 -8.26 1.84
C ALA A 239 1.13 -7.89 2.23
N GLY A 240 0.40 -7.20 1.36
CA GLY A 240 -0.91 -6.63 1.70
C GLY A 240 -1.87 -6.56 0.53
N GLY A 241 -1.80 -7.53 -0.39
CA GLY A 241 -2.55 -7.49 -1.64
C GLY A 241 -1.73 -6.95 -2.80
N CYS A 242 -2.39 -6.29 -3.76
CA CYS A 242 -1.69 -5.67 -4.89
C CYS A 242 -0.66 -4.64 -4.40
N PHE A 243 0.62 -4.88 -4.69
CA PHE A 243 1.70 -4.04 -4.17
C PHE A 243 1.69 -2.59 -4.69
N TRP A 244 0.96 -2.27 -5.77
CA TRP A 244 0.95 -0.94 -6.37
C TRP A 244 0.36 0.10 -5.43
N GLY A 245 -0.76 -0.26 -4.79
CA GLY A 245 -1.40 0.58 -3.79
C GLY A 245 -0.58 0.65 -2.50
N LEU A 246 0.00 -0.49 -2.09
CA LEU A 246 0.73 -0.57 -0.84
C LEU A 246 2.05 0.19 -0.90
N GLU A 247 2.79 0.10 -2.00
CA GLU A 247 4.00 0.87 -2.29
C GLU A 247 3.68 2.37 -2.22
N ALA A 248 2.75 2.83 -3.06
CA ALA A 248 2.37 4.24 -3.11
C ALA A 248 1.79 4.79 -1.80
N TYR A 249 1.20 3.93 -0.96
CA TYR A 249 0.75 4.30 0.38
C TYR A 249 1.93 4.44 1.35
N MET A 250 2.85 3.48 1.36
CA MET A 250 4.02 3.48 2.25
C MET A 250 4.97 4.64 1.93
N GLU A 251 5.18 4.97 0.66
CA GLU A 251 6.02 6.10 0.22
C GLU A 251 5.55 7.46 0.75
N ARG A 252 4.26 7.59 1.09
CA ARG A 252 3.69 8.83 1.62
C ARG A 252 3.87 8.99 3.12
N ILE A 253 4.23 7.93 3.84
CA ILE A 253 4.36 7.94 5.29
C ILE A 253 5.65 8.67 5.66
N ASP A 254 5.53 9.71 6.50
CA ASP A 254 6.71 10.43 6.98
C ASP A 254 7.64 9.50 7.77
N GLY A 255 8.93 9.57 7.47
CA GLY A 255 9.94 8.65 7.99
C GLY A 255 10.19 7.41 7.12
N VAL A 256 9.35 7.11 6.11
CA VAL A 256 9.67 6.12 5.08
C VAL A 256 10.65 6.73 4.08
N ALA A 257 11.76 6.03 3.86
CA ALA A 257 12.84 6.44 2.98
C ALA A 257 12.71 5.88 1.56
N ASP A 258 12.18 4.66 1.44
CA ASP A 258 12.10 3.91 0.18
C ASP A 258 11.04 2.81 0.29
N ALA A 259 10.33 2.54 -0.80
CA ALA A 259 9.41 1.42 -0.91
C ALA A 259 9.62 0.74 -2.26
N VAL A 260 9.81 -0.59 -2.26
CA VAL A 260 10.12 -1.34 -3.49
C VAL A 260 9.21 -2.54 -3.61
N SER A 261 8.47 -2.63 -4.72
CA SER A 261 7.61 -3.76 -5.05
C SER A 261 8.42 -5.01 -5.41
N GLY A 262 7.97 -6.18 -4.94
CA GLY A 262 8.63 -7.46 -5.22
C GLY A 262 7.82 -8.68 -4.81
N TYR A 263 8.49 -9.83 -4.87
CA TYR A 263 7.93 -11.16 -4.65
C TYR A 263 8.69 -11.86 -3.53
N ALA A 264 7.99 -12.23 -2.46
CA ALA A 264 8.61 -12.83 -1.27
C ALA A 264 8.11 -14.23 -0.94
N ASN A 265 8.98 -15.00 -0.28
CA ASN A 265 8.66 -16.26 0.41
C ASN A 265 7.89 -17.27 -0.46
N GLY A 266 8.40 -17.49 -1.68
CA GLY A 266 7.94 -18.54 -2.59
C GLY A 266 9.06 -19.50 -2.99
N GLU A 267 8.69 -20.56 -3.70
CA GLU A 267 9.59 -21.68 -3.97
C GLU A 267 10.56 -21.41 -5.14
N LYS A 268 10.13 -20.61 -6.11
CA LYS A 268 10.88 -20.38 -7.35
C LYS A 268 11.89 -19.25 -7.19
N ALA A 269 13.15 -19.48 -7.56
CA ALA A 269 14.12 -18.41 -7.62
C ALA A 269 13.81 -17.43 -8.79
N ASN A 270 13.88 -16.13 -8.50
CA ASN A 270 13.75 -15.03 -9.45
C ASN A 270 12.53 -15.15 -10.37
N PRO A 271 11.30 -15.19 -9.81
CA PRO A 271 10.08 -15.40 -10.58
C PRO A 271 9.77 -14.16 -11.45
N THR A 272 9.18 -14.39 -12.61
CA THR A 272 8.50 -13.33 -13.37
C THR A 272 7.08 -13.13 -12.86
N TYR A 273 6.48 -11.95 -13.10
CA TYR A 273 5.08 -11.72 -12.73
C TYR A 273 4.13 -12.82 -13.23
N ASP A 274 4.32 -13.27 -14.47
CA ASP A 274 3.57 -14.34 -15.12
C ASP A 274 3.62 -15.67 -14.35
N GLU A 275 4.73 -15.94 -13.66
CA GLU A 275 4.93 -17.14 -12.86
C GLU A 275 4.34 -17.00 -11.46
N VAL A 276 4.37 -15.79 -10.90
CA VAL A 276 3.71 -15.46 -9.63
C VAL A 276 2.21 -15.67 -9.74
N ILE A 277 1.56 -15.11 -10.75
CA ILE A 277 0.12 -15.27 -10.96
C ILE A 277 -0.30 -16.71 -11.33
N ARG A 278 0.65 -17.54 -11.80
CA ARG A 278 0.44 -18.97 -12.06
C ARG A 278 0.69 -19.87 -10.85
N GLY A 279 1.06 -19.29 -9.71
CA GLY A 279 1.19 -20.00 -8.43
C GLY A 279 2.60 -20.45 -8.08
N SER A 280 3.61 -19.59 -8.22
CA SER A 280 4.99 -19.86 -7.78
C SER A 280 5.18 -19.88 -6.25
N GLY A 281 4.11 -19.66 -5.47
CA GLY A 281 4.11 -19.59 -4.00
C GLY A 281 4.49 -18.22 -3.42
N HIS A 282 4.97 -17.29 -4.24
CA HIS A 282 5.38 -15.94 -3.79
C HIS A 282 4.20 -15.07 -3.40
N ALA A 283 4.39 -14.17 -2.44
CA ALA A 283 3.50 -13.05 -2.13
C ALA A 283 3.98 -11.77 -2.83
N GLU A 284 3.05 -10.99 -3.41
CA GLU A 284 3.31 -9.59 -3.74
C GLU A 284 3.60 -8.83 -2.44
N THR A 285 4.79 -8.25 -2.35
CA THR A 285 5.39 -7.73 -1.11
C THR A 285 6.06 -6.40 -1.39
N VAL A 286 5.92 -5.45 -0.49
CA VAL A 286 6.64 -4.18 -0.52
C VAL A 286 7.77 -4.22 0.51
N LYS A 287 9.00 -4.02 0.06
CA LYS A 287 10.15 -3.76 0.92
C LYS A 287 10.11 -2.29 1.35
N VAL A 288 9.83 -2.02 2.62
CA VAL A 288 9.77 -0.67 3.18
C VAL A 288 11.06 -0.39 3.93
N THR A 289 11.83 0.59 3.47
CA THR A 289 12.98 1.13 4.19
C THR A 289 12.57 2.41 4.89
N TYR A 290 12.84 2.53 6.18
CA TYR A 290 12.42 3.68 6.99
C TYR A 290 13.56 4.15 7.90
N ASP A 291 13.52 5.44 8.26
CA ASP A 291 14.39 6.04 9.26
C ASP A 291 13.85 5.75 10.65
N ALA A 292 14.49 4.84 11.37
CA ALA A 292 14.07 4.44 12.72
C ALA A 292 14.16 5.57 13.75
N ASP A 293 14.84 6.67 13.41
CA ASP A 293 14.88 7.88 14.22
C ASP A 293 13.64 8.78 14.00
N ARG A 294 12.86 8.56 12.92
CA ARG A 294 11.69 9.36 12.56
C ARG A 294 10.37 8.64 12.70
N ILE A 295 10.35 7.32 12.51
CA ILE A 295 9.16 6.49 12.67
C ILE A 295 9.52 5.13 13.27
N SER A 296 8.76 4.66 14.25
CA SER A 296 8.94 3.33 14.80
C SER A 296 8.28 2.25 13.94
N LEU A 297 8.79 1.01 14.05
CA LEU A 297 8.16 -0.15 13.42
C LEU A 297 6.71 -0.34 13.89
N ALA A 298 6.41 -0.08 15.16
CA ALA A 298 5.06 -0.18 15.71
C ALA A 298 4.08 0.76 14.97
N THR A 299 4.46 2.01 14.76
CA THR A 299 3.68 3.00 14.01
C THR A 299 3.55 2.60 12.54
N LEU A 300 4.63 2.13 11.92
CA LEU A 300 4.59 1.65 10.54
C LEU A 300 3.61 0.46 10.37
N LEU A 301 3.57 -0.45 11.35
CA LEU A 301 2.59 -1.55 11.37
C LEU A 301 1.16 -1.06 11.60
N LYS A 302 0.95 -0.02 12.42
CA LYS A 302 -0.38 0.64 12.55
C LYS A 302 -0.83 1.20 11.19
N HIS A 303 0.06 1.79 10.40
CA HIS A 303 -0.23 2.22 9.03
C HIS A 303 -0.55 1.05 8.10
N TYR A 304 0.20 -0.05 8.17
CA TYR A 304 -0.06 -1.26 7.39
C TYR A 304 -1.45 -1.85 7.70
N PHE A 305 -1.77 -2.05 8.98
CA PHE A 305 -3.07 -2.59 9.40
C PHE A 305 -4.26 -1.68 9.07
N ARG A 306 -4.03 -0.38 8.84
CA ARG A 306 -5.06 0.57 8.43
C ARG A 306 -5.59 0.31 7.02
N VAL A 307 -4.77 -0.25 6.13
CA VAL A 307 -5.07 -0.35 4.69
C VAL A 307 -5.31 -1.77 4.19
N ILE A 308 -5.18 -2.77 5.05
CA ILE A 308 -5.50 -4.17 4.74
C ILE A 308 -6.76 -4.64 5.46
N ASP A 309 -7.39 -5.70 4.94
CA ASP A 309 -8.29 -6.56 5.72
C ASP A 309 -7.48 -7.69 6.38
N PRO A 310 -7.18 -7.63 7.69
CA PRO A 310 -6.33 -8.61 8.35
C PRO A 310 -7.03 -9.97 8.55
N THR A 311 -8.32 -10.08 8.24
CA THR A 311 -9.13 -11.31 8.40
C THR A 311 -9.37 -12.03 7.07
N SER A 312 -8.95 -11.46 5.95
CA SER A 312 -9.18 -11.98 4.61
C SER A 312 -8.03 -12.88 4.15
N LEU A 313 -8.31 -14.18 4.02
CA LEU A 313 -7.33 -15.18 3.60
C LEU A 313 -7.14 -15.13 2.07
N ASN A 314 -5.89 -14.95 1.62
CA ASN A 314 -5.49 -14.98 0.20
C ASN A 314 -6.31 -14.03 -0.69
N ARG A 315 -6.71 -12.88 -0.14
CA ARG A 315 -7.50 -11.88 -0.85
C ARG A 315 -7.36 -10.52 -0.18
N GLN A 316 -7.21 -9.46 -0.97
CA GLN A 316 -7.32 -8.07 -0.52
C GLN A 316 -8.10 -7.27 -1.56
N GLY A 317 -9.14 -6.56 -1.10
CA GLY A 317 -10.15 -6.00 -2.00
C GLY A 317 -10.69 -7.07 -2.95
N ASN A 318 -10.49 -6.83 -4.24
CA ASN A 318 -10.96 -7.71 -5.30
C ASN A 318 -9.89 -8.69 -5.82
N ASP A 319 -8.64 -8.55 -5.37
CA ASP A 319 -7.52 -9.38 -5.81
C ASP A 319 -7.50 -10.69 -5.02
N ARG A 320 -7.58 -11.84 -5.72
CA ARG A 320 -7.72 -13.18 -5.12
C ARG A 320 -6.58 -14.09 -5.54
N GLY A 321 -5.98 -14.78 -4.57
CA GLY A 321 -4.87 -15.70 -4.79
C GLY A 321 -3.84 -15.65 -3.67
N VAL A 322 -3.01 -16.70 -3.60
CA VAL A 322 -1.95 -16.84 -2.58
C VAL A 322 -0.92 -15.70 -2.70
N GLN A 323 -0.74 -15.14 -3.90
CA GLN A 323 0.09 -13.97 -4.13
C GLN A 323 -0.42 -12.69 -3.46
N TYR A 324 -1.71 -12.63 -3.10
CA TYR A 324 -2.34 -11.49 -2.42
C TYR A 324 -2.60 -11.77 -0.94
N ARG A 325 -1.95 -12.78 -0.36
CA ARG A 325 -2.01 -13.04 1.08
C ARG A 325 -1.38 -11.87 1.86
N THR A 326 -1.85 -11.67 3.08
CA THR A 326 -1.29 -10.68 3.98
C THR A 326 -0.16 -11.27 4.82
N GLY A 327 0.97 -10.58 4.92
CA GLY A 327 2.14 -11.05 5.65
C GLY A 327 3.08 -9.93 6.11
N ILE A 328 3.76 -10.16 7.22
CA ILE A 328 4.82 -9.31 7.76
C ILE A 328 6.07 -10.18 7.82
N TYR A 329 7.07 -9.86 6.99
CA TYR A 329 8.31 -10.63 6.89
C TYR A 329 9.48 -9.86 7.49
N ALA A 330 9.95 -10.33 8.64
CA ALA A 330 11.05 -9.71 9.38
C ALA A 330 12.40 -10.22 8.88
N THR A 331 13.38 -9.32 8.79
CA THR A 331 14.80 -9.68 8.57
C THR A 331 15.61 -9.70 9.85
N ASP A 332 15.19 -8.93 10.87
CA ASP A 332 15.85 -8.88 12.17
C ASP A 332 15.00 -9.62 13.22
N PRO A 333 15.53 -10.67 13.88
CA PRO A 333 14.86 -11.33 14.98
C PRO A 333 14.44 -10.38 16.13
N ALA A 334 15.13 -9.25 16.31
CA ALA A 334 14.80 -8.25 17.33
C ALA A 334 13.42 -7.60 17.13
N ASP A 335 12.89 -7.61 15.91
CA ASP A 335 11.58 -7.02 15.59
C ASP A 335 10.41 -7.91 16.03
N SER A 336 10.66 -9.18 16.36
CA SER A 336 9.62 -10.17 16.68
C SER A 336 8.70 -9.71 17.82
N ALA A 337 9.26 -9.15 18.89
CA ALA A 337 8.48 -8.67 20.03
C ALA A 337 7.54 -7.51 19.67
N VAL A 338 7.97 -6.62 18.77
CA VAL A 338 7.16 -5.50 18.28
C VAL A 338 6.04 -6.01 17.39
N ILE A 339 6.35 -6.95 16.48
CA ILE A 339 5.38 -7.57 15.57
C ILE A 339 4.32 -8.36 16.36
N GLU A 340 4.74 -9.17 17.34
CA GLU A 340 3.83 -9.95 18.20
C GLU A 340 2.87 -9.03 18.98
N THR A 341 3.40 -7.93 19.53
CA THR A 341 2.59 -6.93 20.24
C THR A 341 1.57 -6.30 19.30
N ALA A 342 1.99 -5.84 18.12
CA ALA A 342 1.11 -5.24 17.12
C ALA A 342 0.03 -6.22 16.64
N MET A 343 0.37 -7.50 16.45
CA MET A 343 -0.60 -8.55 16.11
C MET A 343 -1.63 -8.78 17.22
N LYS A 344 -1.21 -8.79 18.48
CA LYS A 344 -2.11 -8.95 19.64
C LYS A 344 -3.07 -7.77 19.77
N GLU A 345 -2.55 -6.56 19.66
CA GLU A 345 -3.35 -5.32 19.67
C GLU A 345 -4.35 -5.28 18.52
N GLN A 346 -3.91 -5.68 17.32
CA GLN A 346 -4.81 -5.73 16.18
C GLN A 346 -5.88 -6.82 16.34
N GLN A 347 -5.52 -8.01 16.85
CA GLN A 347 -6.47 -9.09 17.09
C GLN A 347 -7.57 -8.67 18.08
N ALA A 348 -7.26 -7.84 19.07
CA ALA A 348 -8.26 -7.33 20.02
C ALA A 348 -9.37 -6.49 19.34
N LYS A 349 -9.13 -5.95 18.14
CA LYS A 349 -10.12 -5.18 17.36
C LYS A 349 -11.06 -6.05 16.53
N TYR A 350 -10.80 -7.36 16.43
CA TYR A 350 -11.56 -8.29 15.58
C TYR A 350 -12.01 -9.53 16.34
N ASN A 351 -13.28 -9.89 16.17
CA ASN A 351 -13.80 -11.18 16.66
C ASN A 351 -13.32 -12.36 15.79
N LYS A 352 -13.08 -12.12 14.51
CA LYS A 352 -12.53 -13.12 13.59
C LYS A 352 -11.01 -13.23 13.81
N PRO A 353 -10.43 -14.43 13.68
CA PRO A 353 -8.98 -14.58 13.76
C PRO A 353 -8.33 -13.81 12.61
N ILE A 354 -7.28 -13.05 12.94
CA ILE A 354 -6.39 -12.44 11.96
C ILE A 354 -5.60 -13.55 11.28
N VAL A 355 -5.46 -13.44 9.96
CA VAL A 355 -4.78 -14.43 9.10
C VAL A 355 -3.48 -13.88 8.50
N VAL A 356 -3.03 -12.72 8.97
CA VAL A 356 -1.72 -12.13 8.61
C VAL A 356 -0.61 -13.04 9.12
N GLU A 357 0.21 -13.55 8.22
CA GLU A 357 1.35 -14.39 8.60
C GLU A 357 2.52 -13.52 9.10
N THR A 358 3.24 -14.02 10.11
CA THR A 358 4.41 -13.36 10.69
C THR A 358 5.57 -14.34 10.69
N THR A 359 6.29 -14.38 9.58
CA THR A 359 7.40 -15.32 9.36
C THR A 359 8.68 -14.56 9.03
N PRO A 360 9.87 -15.15 9.24
CA PRO A 360 11.10 -14.57 8.73
C PRO A 360 11.05 -14.42 7.20
N LEU A 361 11.75 -13.42 6.67
CA LEU A 361 11.98 -13.32 5.23
C LEU A 361 12.95 -14.42 4.77
N GLU A 362 12.50 -15.28 3.86
CA GLU A 362 13.33 -16.34 3.26
C GLU A 362 13.98 -15.90 1.96
N ASN A 363 13.21 -15.25 1.08
CA ASN A 363 13.68 -14.70 -0.18
C ASN A 363 12.82 -13.51 -0.60
N PHE A 364 13.43 -12.56 -1.31
CA PHE A 364 12.77 -11.42 -1.91
C PHE A 364 13.39 -11.13 -3.28
N TYR A 365 12.56 -11.02 -4.30
CA TYR A 365 12.96 -10.65 -5.66
C TYR A 365 12.23 -9.38 -6.05
N GLU A 366 12.98 -8.33 -6.42
CA GLU A 366 12.39 -7.09 -6.92
C GLU A 366 11.55 -7.38 -8.16
N ALA A 367 10.35 -6.79 -8.22
CA ALA A 367 9.48 -6.89 -9.38
C ALA A 367 10.07 -6.11 -10.56
N GLU A 368 9.60 -6.41 -11.77
CA GLU A 368 10.04 -5.73 -12.98
C GLU A 368 9.80 -4.21 -12.90
N GLU A 369 10.63 -3.42 -13.60
CA GLU A 369 10.61 -1.95 -13.55
C GLU A 369 9.24 -1.31 -13.84
N TYR A 370 8.38 -1.98 -14.61
CA TYR A 370 7.04 -1.44 -14.88
C TYR A 370 6.09 -1.56 -13.67
N HIS A 371 6.41 -2.37 -12.67
CA HIS A 371 5.68 -2.46 -11.40
C HIS A 371 6.16 -1.44 -10.36
N GLN A 372 7.43 -1.04 -10.40
CA GLN A 372 7.99 -0.05 -9.48
C GLN A 372 7.35 1.31 -9.70
N ASP A 373 7.04 2.06 -8.63
CA ASP A 373 6.42 3.38 -8.69
C ASP A 373 5.15 3.40 -9.60
N TYR A 374 4.39 2.30 -9.67
CA TYR A 374 3.38 2.12 -10.73
C TYR A 374 2.33 3.25 -10.73
N LEU A 375 1.85 3.66 -9.55
CA LEU A 375 0.85 4.73 -9.43
C LEU A 375 1.42 6.13 -9.62
N ALA A 376 2.73 6.33 -9.44
CA ALA A 376 3.39 7.56 -9.84
C ALA A 376 3.51 7.65 -11.37
N LYS A 377 3.84 6.52 -12.03
CA LYS A 377 3.90 6.40 -13.50
C LYS A 377 2.50 6.44 -14.14
N ASN A 378 1.49 5.92 -13.45
CA ASN A 378 0.11 5.78 -13.90
C ASN A 378 -0.87 6.31 -12.84
N PRO A 379 -1.09 7.64 -12.74
CA PRO A 379 -1.89 8.24 -11.66
C PRO A 379 -3.35 7.76 -11.57
N ASN A 380 -3.90 7.25 -12.68
CA ASN A 380 -5.25 6.67 -12.74
C ASN A 380 -5.22 5.12 -12.82
N GLY A 381 -4.09 4.52 -12.42
CA GLY A 381 -3.91 3.08 -12.35
C GLY A 381 -4.79 2.44 -11.26
N TYR A 382 -4.82 1.11 -11.24
CA TYR A 382 -5.56 0.37 -10.21
C TYR A 382 -5.00 0.64 -8.82
N CYS A 383 -5.88 0.98 -7.89
CA CYS A 383 -5.57 1.00 -6.47
C CYS A 383 -6.83 0.68 -5.68
N HIS A 384 -6.81 -0.39 -4.88
CA HIS A 384 -7.90 -0.70 -3.94
C HIS A 384 -7.72 0.01 -2.59
N ILE A 385 -6.53 0.57 -2.32
CA ILE A 385 -6.20 1.31 -1.10
C ILE A 385 -6.55 2.79 -1.28
N ASP A 386 -7.17 3.41 -0.28
CA ASP A 386 -7.34 4.86 -0.24
C ASP A 386 -6.02 5.52 0.20
N LEU A 387 -5.23 5.99 -0.78
CA LEU A 387 -3.91 6.59 -0.53
C LEU A 387 -3.97 7.85 0.37
N ARG A 388 -5.12 8.50 0.48
CA ARG A 388 -5.29 9.69 1.34
C ARG A 388 -5.16 9.33 2.83
N LEU A 389 -5.34 8.06 3.19
CA LEU A 389 -5.19 7.60 4.56
C LEU A 389 -3.75 7.74 5.08
N ALA A 390 -2.75 7.86 4.20
CA ALA A 390 -1.37 8.13 4.62
C ALA A 390 -1.21 9.54 5.19
N ASP A 391 -1.97 10.50 4.65
CA ASP A 391 -1.93 11.91 5.05
C ASP A 391 -2.79 12.21 6.29
N VAL A 392 -3.61 11.25 6.72
CA VAL A 392 -4.47 11.38 7.90
C VAL A 392 -3.71 10.82 9.10
N PRO A 393 -3.57 11.55 10.22
CA PRO A 393 -2.95 11.04 11.43
C PRO A 393 -3.55 9.71 11.89
N LEU A 394 -2.72 8.83 12.45
CA LEU A 394 -3.21 7.60 13.07
C LEU A 394 -4.14 7.93 14.25
N PRO A 395 -5.18 7.12 14.51
CA PRO A 395 -6.05 7.32 15.66
C PRO A 395 -5.25 7.30 16.97
N GLU A 396 -5.59 8.22 17.88
CA GLU A 396 -5.02 8.27 19.22
C GLU A 396 -5.48 7.06 20.06
N GLU A 397 -4.65 6.65 21.03
CA GLU A 397 -4.99 5.61 22.00
C GLU A 397 -6.14 6.09 22.92
N GLU A 398 -7.00 5.16 23.35
CA GLU A 398 -8.04 5.47 24.33
C GLU A 398 -7.41 5.98 25.64
N GLY A 399 -7.81 7.18 26.08
CA GLY A 399 -7.23 7.85 27.26
C GLY A 399 -6.05 8.80 26.96
N ALA A 400 -5.73 9.04 25.68
CA ALA A 400 -4.78 10.06 25.26
C ALA A 400 -5.16 11.45 25.82
N ALA A 401 -4.14 12.21 26.22
CA ALA A 401 -4.34 13.55 26.76
C ALA A 401 -4.82 14.50 25.66
N GLN A 402 -5.82 15.31 25.97
CA GLN A 402 -6.45 16.22 25.02
C GLN A 402 -5.85 17.64 25.07
N SER A 403 -5.01 17.93 26.07
CA SER A 403 -4.40 19.24 26.28
C SER A 403 -2.99 19.12 26.86
N ILE A 404 -2.22 20.21 26.77
CA ILE A 404 -0.91 20.30 27.40
C ILE A 404 -1.07 20.29 28.92
N GLU A 405 -2.11 20.93 29.45
CA GLU A 405 -2.44 20.94 30.87
C GLU A 405 -2.62 19.51 31.40
N GLU A 406 -3.39 18.69 30.70
CA GLU A 406 -3.53 17.26 31.05
C GLU A 406 -2.19 16.54 31.00
N LEU A 407 -1.36 16.76 29.98
CA LEU A 407 -0.03 16.15 29.89
C LEU A 407 0.92 16.58 31.02
N LEU A 408 0.63 17.70 31.69
CA LEU A 408 1.40 18.20 32.82
C LEU A 408 0.83 17.76 34.18
N GLU A 409 -0.32 17.07 34.22
CA GLU A 409 -0.89 16.50 35.43
C GLU A 409 -0.11 15.26 35.89
N VAL A 410 0.52 15.35 37.06
CA VAL A 410 1.40 14.29 37.60
C VAL A 410 0.66 12.96 37.83
N SER A 411 -0.66 13.00 38.08
CA SER A 411 -1.47 11.80 38.31
C SER A 411 -1.50 10.85 37.13
N ARG A 412 -1.24 11.33 35.90
CA ARG A 412 -1.17 10.48 34.70
C ARG A 412 0.05 9.55 34.69
N TYR A 413 1.09 9.89 35.43
CA TYR A 413 2.39 9.22 35.40
C TYR A 413 2.70 8.50 36.72
N GLN A 414 1.67 8.22 37.51
CA GLN A 414 1.76 7.44 38.74
C GLN A 414 1.80 5.93 38.44
N ASN A 415 2.17 5.12 39.44
CA ASN A 415 2.22 3.65 39.35
C ASN A 415 3.23 3.10 38.32
N THR A 416 4.44 3.65 38.34
CA THR A 416 5.52 3.23 37.43
C THR A 416 5.95 1.77 37.66
N ASP A 417 6.10 0.99 36.59
CA ASP A 417 6.70 -0.34 36.63
C ASP A 417 8.18 -0.29 36.24
N LYS A 418 9.06 -0.62 37.19
CA LYS A 418 10.52 -0.63 37.00
C LYS A 418 11.04 -1.98 36.54
N SER A 419 10.19 -3.01 36.45
CA SER A 419 10.59 -4.38 36.12
C SER A 419 11.09 -4.55 34.69
N GLN A 420 10.68 -3.66 33.78
CA GLN A 420 11.03 -3.69 32.36
C GLN A 420 12.33 -2.92 32.03
N LEU A 421 12.94 -2.26 33.01
CA LEU A 421 14.17 -1.50 32.79
C LEU A 421 15.35 -2.42 32.51
N THR A 422 16.19 -2.04 31.53
CA THR A 422 17.51 -2.66 31.37
C THR A 422 18.38 -2.38 32.60
N LYS A 423 19.44 -3.18 32.79
CA LYS A 423 20.39 -2.97 33.89
C LYS A 423 20.98 -1.56 33.91
N GLN A 424 21.27 -0.99 32.74
CA GLN A 424 21.81 0.37 32.60
C GLN A 424 20.76 1.43 32.94
N GLN A 425 19.54 1.29 32.41
CA GLN A 425 18.42 2.19 32.74
C GLN A 425 18.15 2.19 34.25
N TYR A 426 18.13 1.01 34.88
CA TYR A 426 17.94 0.90 36.33
C TYR A 426 19.09 1.53 37.12
N TYR A 427 20.35 1.24 36.74
CA TYR A 427 21.52 1.83 37.38
C TYR A 427 21.51 3.36 37.34
N ILE A 428 21.16 3.94 36.19
CA ILE A 428 21.12 5.38 36.02
C ILE A 428 19.93 5.96 36.78
N THR A 429 18.71 5.54 36.45
CA THR A 429 17.49 6.18 36.98
C THR A 429 17.29 5.94 38.48
N GLN A 430 17.66 4.77 39.01
CA GLN A 430 17.34 4.38 40.39
C GLN A 430 18.54 4.44 41.35
N GLN A 431 19.77 4.43 40.83
CA GLN A 431 21.00 4.41 41.63
C GLN A 431 21.90 5.62 41.36
N SER A 432 21.37 6.64 40.66
CA SER A 432 22.08 7.87 40.32
C SER A 432 23.40 7.61 39.57
N GLY A 433 23.39 6.55 38.76
CA GLY A 433 24.48 6.21 37.85
C GLY A 433 24.61 7.21 36.71
N THR A 434 25.72 7.16 35.99
CA THR A 434 25.96 7.98 34.80
C THR A 434 26.50 7.10 33.68
N GLU A 435 25.91 7.18 32.50
CA GLU A 435 26.44 6.48 31.32
C GLU A 435 27.74 7.11 30.85
N ARG A 436 28.53 6.36 30.06
CA ARG A 436 29.78 6.91 29.52
C ARG A 436 29.47 7.99 28.48
N ALA A 437 30.29 9.04 28.47
CA ALA A 437 30.22 10.05 27.42
C ALA A 437 30.31 9.41 26.02
N TYR A 438 29.52 9.93 25.08
CA TYR A 438 29.42 9.51 23.67
C TYR A 438 28.94 8.08 23.46
N SER A 439 28.39 7.43 24.49
CA SER A 439 27.98 6.01 24.41
C SER A 439 26.52 5.79 24.04
N HIS A 440 25.66 6.78 24.23
CA HIS A 440 24.23 6.67 23.95
C HIS A 440 23.87 7.32 22.61
N GLU A 441 23.01 6.67 21.83
CA GLU A 441 22.59 7.14 20.50
C GLU A 441 21.96 8.55 20.54
N TYR A 442 21.23 8.86 21.62
CA TYR A 442 20.62 10.16 21.84
C TYR A 442 21.60 11.34 21.97
N ASP A 443 22.89 11.10 22.19
CA ASP A 443 23.89 12.17 22.10
C ASP A 443 23.84 12.85 20.71
N GLN A 444 23.80 12.03 19.66
CA GLN A 444 23.81 12.48 18.25
C GLN A 444 22.41 12.50 17.58
N LEU A 445 21.36 12.11 18.29
CA LEU A 445 19.98 12.18 17.78
C LEU A 445 19.45 13.62 17.80
N PHE A 446 19.06 14.16 16.64
CA PHE A 446 18.43 15.48 16.51
C PHE A 446 17.12 15.45 15.72
N ALA A 447 16.49 14.28 15.64
CA ALA A 447 15.20 14.13 14.98
C ALA A 447 14.10 14.92 15.71
N PRO A 448 13.11 15.47 14.98
CA PRO A 448 11.93 16.09 15.59
C PRO A 448 11.15 15.07 16.44
N GLY A 449 10.83 15.44 17.66
CA GLY A 449 10.11 14.58 18.61
C GLY A 449 10.22 15.03 20.07
N LEU A 450 9.86 14.10 20.96
CA LEU A 450 9.71 14.28 22.40
C LEU A 450 10.62 13.29 23.16
N TYR A 451 11.25 13.74 24.24
CA TYR A 451 11.94 12.87 25.19
C TYR A 451 11.10 12.76 26.47
N VAL A 452 10.69 11.53 26.78
CA VAL A 452 9.92 11.20 27.98
C VAL A 452 10.81 10.46 28.99
N ASP A 453 10.43 10.48 30.27
CA ASP A 453 11.02 9.63 31.30
C ASP A 453 10.84 8.16 30.92
N VAL A 454 11.93 7.39 30.85
CA VAL A 454 11.89 5.97 30.50
C VAL A 454 11.07 5.13 31.50
N VAL A 455 10.90 5.62 32.73
CA VAL A 455 10.21 4.91 33.81
C VAL A 455 8.71 5.20 33.84
N SER A 456 8.31 6.46 33.66
CA SER A 456 6.93 6.90 33.84
C SER A 456 6.21 7.29 32.55
N GLY A 457 6.95 7.59 31.48
CA GLY A 457 6.40 8.22 30.28
C GLY A 457 6.08 9.71 30.45
N GLU A 458 6.40 10.33 31.59
CA GLU A 458 6.20 11.78 31.77
C GLU A 458 7.01 12.56 30.72
N PRO A 459 6.42 13.51 29.98
CA PRO A 459 7.12 14.28 28.97
C PRO A 459 8.10 15.28 29.62
N LEU A 460 9.39 15.16 29.27
CA LEU A 460 10.47 15.90 29.94
C LEU A 460 11.09 16.98 29.06
N PHE A 461 11.46 16.68 27.82
CA PHE A 461 12.18 17.60 26.94
C PHE A 461 11.68 17.53 25.50
N LEU A 462 11.60 18.69 24.83
CA LEU A 462 11.32 18.75 23.39
C LEU A 462 12.62 18.74 22.59
N SER A 463 12.61 18.09 21.43
CA SER A 463 13.73 18.11 20.48
C SER A 463 14.18 19.53 20.09
N ASN A 464 13.26 20.51 20.03
CA ASN A 464 13.58 21.91 19.80
C ASN A 464 14.60 22.49 20.80
N ASP A 465 14.56 22.01 22.04
CA ASP A 465 15.44 22.45 23.12
C ASP A 465 16.73 21.66 23.20
N LYS A 466 16.87 20.60 22.41
CA LYS A 466 18.11 19.85 22.27
C LYS A 466 19.14 20.62 21.45
N TYR A 467 20.41 20.49 21.82
CA TYR A 467 21.54 21.01 21.05
C TYR A 467 22.81 20.15 21.26
N ASP A 468 23.81 20.32 20.40
CA ASP A 468 25.12 19.67 20.57
C ASP A 468 25.90 20.36 21.70
N GLY A 469 25.87 19.75 22.89
CA GLY A 469 26.62 20.21 24.05
C GLY A 469 28.10 19.81 24.05
N ARG A 470 28.54 18.94 23.12
CA ARG A 470 29.92 18.40 23.02
C ARG A 470 30.47 17.80 24.31
N CYS A 471 29.59 17.39 25.21
CA CYS A 471 29.95 16.72 26.45
C CYS A 471 29.82 15.21 26.34
N GLY A 472 29.17 14.70 25.29
CA GLY A 472 28.89 13.27 25.08
C GLY A 472 27.62 12.78 25.78
N TRP A 473 26.72 13.68 26.13
CA TRP A 473 25.38 13.36 26.64
C TRP A 473 24.36 14.29 25.98
N PRO A 474 23.11 13.80 25.76
CA PRO A 474 21.99 14.64 25.37
C PRO A 474 21.93 15.94 26.21
N SER A 475 21.96 17.07 25.52
CA SER A 475 21.99 18.39 26.14
C SER A 475 20.78 19.21 25.72
N PHE A 476 20.05 19.74 26.70
CA PHE A 476 18.86 20.56 26.47
C PHE A 476 19.01 21.94 27.13
N THR A 477 18.36 22.96 26.56
CA THR A 477 18.36 24.32 27.13
C THR A 477 17.34 24.50 28.25
N GLN A 478 16.25 23.73 28.23
CA GLN A 478 15.16 23.79 29.21
C GLN A 478 14.33 22.50 29.18
N PRO A 479 13.65 22.13 30.29
CA PRO A 479 12.60 21.11 30.28
C PRO A 479 11.34 21.63 29.57
N LEU A 480 10.41 20.72 29.24
CA LEU A 480 9.10 21.03 28.66
C LEU A 480 8.34 22.05 29.52
N ALA A 481 8.37 21.86 30.85
CA ALA A 481 7.90 22.82 31.83
C ALA A 481 8.73 22.69 33.10
N ALA A 482 8.92 23.78 33.84
CA ALA A 482 9.75 23.77 35.06
C ALA A 482 9.33 22.70 36.08
N GLN A 483 8.03 22.39 36.14
CA GLN A 483 7.46 21.43 37.09
C GLN A 483 7.70 19.96 36.75
N VAL A 484 8.10 19.57 35.54
CA VAL A 484 8.31 18.15 35.20
C VAL A 484 9.64 17.60 35.70
N VAL A 485 10.50 18.47 36.23
CA VAL A 485 11.78 18.13 36.83
C VAL A 485 11.92 18.71 38.24
N THR A 486 12.78 18.10 39.04
CA THR A 486 13.19 18.62 40.35
C THR A 486 14.71 18.77 40.41
N GLU A 487 15.17 19.80 41.11
CA GLU A 487 16.59 20.16 41.22
C GLU A 487 17.09 19.94 42.66
N HIS A 488 18.21 19.24 42.81
CA HIS A 488 18.77 18.87 44.11
C HIS A 488 20.25 19.21 44.18
N ALA A 489 20.72 19.68 45.34
CA ALA A 489 22.15 19.94 45.54
C ALA A 489 22.93 18.63 45.58
N ASP A 490 23.92 18.48 44.70
CA ASP A 490 24.79 17.31 44.63
C ASP A 490 26.24 17.69 44.93
N ASN A 491 26.76 17.15 46.05
CA ASN A 491 28.14 17.34 46.51
C ASN A 491 29.03 16.10 46.28
N SER A 492 28.55 15.12 45.51
CA SER A 492 29.35 13.95 45.14
C SER A 492 30.63 14.35 44.40
N PHE A 493 31.64 13.49 44.49
CA PHE A 493 32.96 13.70 43.87
C PHE A 493 33.65 15.03 44.24
N ASN A 494 33.30 15.61 45.40
CA ASN A 494 33.83 16.89 45.89
C ASN A 494 33.58 18.07 44.92
N MET A 495 32.51 17.99 44.13
CA MET A 495 32.03 19.06 43.27
C MET A 495 30.79 19.71 43.88
N ARG A 496 30.37 20.87 43.36
CA ARG A 496 29.04 21.45 43.64
C ARG A 496 28.26 21.47 42.35
N ARG A 497 27.26 20.61 42.24
CA ARG A 497 26.41 20.47 41.06
C ARG A 497 24.94 20.52 41.47
N ILE A 498 24.08 20.63 40.48
CA ILE A 498 22.63 20.54 40.65
C ILE A 498 22.18 19.28 39.91
N GLU A 499 21.78 18.26 40.66
CA GLU A 499 21.17 17.04 40.13
C GLU A 499 19.76 17.38 39.63
N VAL A 500 19.39 16.79 38.49
CA VAL A 500 18.06 16.90 37.89
C VAL A 500 17.39 15.53 37.94
N ARG A 501 16.16 15.48 38.44
CA ARG A 501 15.33 14.27 38.49
C ARG A 501 13.95 14.48 37.87
N SER A 502 13.32 13.42 37.36
CA SER A 502 11.92 13.51 36.91
C SER A 502 10.98 13.69 38.10
N ARG A 503 9.91 14.47 37.91
CA ARG A 503 8.94 14.73 38.99
C ARG A 503 8.17 13.47 39.37
N ALA A 504 7.62 12.74 38.39
CA ALA A 504 6.67 11.66 38.67
C ALA A 504 7.34 10.39 39.23
N ALA A 505 8.49 10.00 38.69
CA ALA A 505 9.14 8.73 39.04
C ALA A 505 10.34 8.88 40.00
N ASP A 506 10.75 10.12 40.30
CA ASP A 506 12.02 10.41 40.99
C ASP A 506 13.23 9.75 40.28
N SER A 507 13.18 9.64 38.95
CA SER A 507 14.28 9.09 38.15
C SER A 507 15.44 10.07 38.13
N HIS A 508 16.65 9.62 38.48
CA HIS A 508 17.85 10.39 38.20
C HIS A 508 18.02 10.57 36.68
N LEU A 509 18.04 11.83 36.23
CA LEU A 509 18.18 12.18 34.82
C LEU A 509 19.62 12.61 34.52
N GLY A 510 20.21 13.45 35.37
CA GLY A 510 21.55 13.99 35.16
C GLY A 510 21.77 15.25 35.98
N HIS A 511 22.36 16.28 35.36
CA HIS A 511 22.69 17.54 36.03
C HIS A 511 22.41 18.76 35.16
N VAL A 512 22.15 19.90 35.79
CA VAL A 512 22.04 21.20 35.11
C VAL A 512 23.24 22.10 35.42
N PHE A 513 23.74 22.76 34.39
CA PHE A 513 24.88 23.67 34.43
C PHE A 513 24.51 25.03 33.84
N ASN A 514 25.26 26.08 34.19
CA ASN A 514 25.07 27.45 33.69
C ASN A 514 26.03 27.81 32.53
N ASP A 515 26.48 26.80 31.80
CA ASP A 515 27.43 26.89 30.68
C ASP A 515 26.75 26.67 29.31
N GLY A 516 25.41 26.75 29.26
CA GLY A 516 24.64 26.57 28.04
C GLY A 516 24.62 27.80 27.12
N PRO A 517 23.97 27.70 25.95
CA PRO A 517 23.82 28.80 25.00
C PRO A 517 23.14 30.00 25.63
N ARG A 518 23.84 31.14 25.69
CA ARG A 518 23.37 32.36 26.38
C ARG A 518 22.12 32.96 25.73
N ASP A 519 22.01 32.84 24.42
CA ASP A 519 20.85 33.27 23.63
C ASP A 519 19.61 32.40 23.88
N ARG A 520 19.76 31.26 24.57
CA ARG A 520 18.68 30.32 24.92
C ARG A 520 18.54 30.09 26.43
N GLY A 521 18.92 31.09 27.24
CA GLY A 521 18.75 31.07 28.70
C GLY A 521 20.01 30.66 29.48
N GLY A 522 21.07 30.19 28.82
CA GLY A 522 22.37 29.92 29.44
C GLY A 522 22.44 28.64 30.28
N LEU A 523 21.37 27.84 30.32
CA LEU A 523 21.35 26.56 31.02
C LEU A 523 21.67 25.40 30.08
N ARG A 524 22.32 24.38 30.64
CA ARG A 524 22.58 23.09 30.01
C ARG A 524 22.10 21.97 30.92
N TYR A 525 20.95 21.41 30.58
CA TYR A 525 20.46 20.16 31.13
C TYR A 525 21.22 19.01 30.45
N CYS A 526 22.22 18.48 31.13
CA CYS A 526 23.07 17.37 30.67
C CYS A 526 22.47 16.06 31.19
N ILE A 527 21.75 15.35 30.33
CA ILE A 527 20.87 14.25 30.70
C ILE A 527 21.40 12.93 30.14
N ASN A 528 21.35 11.87 30.94
CA ASN A 528 21.67 10.52 30.48
C ASN A 528 20.63 10.06 29.45
N GLY A 529 21.07 9.59 28.29
CA GLY A 529 20.19 9.05 27.27
C GLY A 529 19.41 7.83 27.77
N ALA A 530 20.05 6.97 28.56
CA ALA A 530 19.39 5.80 29.18
C ALA A 530 18.39 6.15 30.30
N ALA A 531 18.19 7.43 30.66
CA ALA A 531 17.08 7.86 31.49
C ALA A 531 15.85 8.31 30.68
N LEU A 532 16.00 8.39 29.35
CA LEU A 532 14.99 8.91 28.44
C LEU A 532 14.50 7.82 27.49
N LYS A 533 13.29 8.02 26.98
CA LYS A 533 12.79 7.37 25.77
C LYS A 533 12.43 8.45 24.77
N PHE A 534 12.99 8.38 23.58
CA PHE A 534 12.62 9.28 22.48
C PHE A 534 11.35 8.77 21.79
N ILE A 535 10.42 9.68 21.54
CA ILE A 535 9.19 9.48 20.76
C ILE A 535 9.29 10.39 19.53
N PRO A 536 9.53 9.82 18.33
CA PRO A 536 9.57 10.60 17.10
C PRO A 536 8.26 11.36 16.85
N LEU A 537 8.34 12.49 16.14
CA LEU A 537 7.17 13.33 15.83
C LEU A 537 6.01 12.54 15.21
N ALA A 538 6.30 11.63 14.27
CA ALA A 538 5.31 10.78 13.62
C ALA A 538 4.57 9.84 14.60
N ASP A 539 5.22 9.50 15.72
CA ASP A 539 4.70 8.57 16.72
C ASP A 539 3.96 9.30 17.86
N MET A 540 4.13 10.61 18.02
CA MET A 540 3.65 11.36 19.18
C MET A 540 2.12 11.28 19.36
N ALA A 541 1.35 11.39 18.28
CA ALA A 541 -0.12 11.31 18.36
C ALA A 541 -0.56 9.90 18.77
N ALA A 542 -0.02 8.88 18.10
CA ALA A 542 -0.31 7.48 18.41
C ALA A 542 0.17 7.04 19.80
N ALA A 543 1.15 7.75 20.37
CA ALA A 543 1.65 7.53 21.73
C ALA A 543 0.91 8.36 22.80
N GLY A 544 -0.12 9.14 22.43
CA GLY A 544 -0.95 9.90 23.36
C GLY A 544 -0.42 11.29 23.74
N TYR A 545 0.52 11.83 22.96
CA TYR A 545 1.15 13.15 23.15
C TYR A 545 0.80 14.17 22.06
N ALA A 546 -0.33 13.98 21.36
CA ALA A 546 -0.76 14.86 20.28
C ALA A 546 -0.77 16.37 20.63
N PRO A 547 -1.16 16.81 21.85
CA PRO A 547 -1.13 18.23 22.21
C PRO A 547 0.25 18.90 22.13
N LEU A 548 1.34 18.13 22.15
CA LEU A 548 2.72 18.66 22.06
C LEU A 548 3.21 18.81 20.62
N ILE A 549 2.55 18.19 19.63
CA ILE A 549 2.95 18.24 18.22
C ILE A 549 3.12 19.68 17.70
N PRO A 550 2.20 20.63 17.96
CA PRO A 550 2.34 22.02 17.48
C PRO A 550 3.56 22.76 18.04
N LEU A 551 4.18 22.25 19.11
CA LEU A 551 5.38 22.84 19.69
C LEU A 551 6.66 22.39 18.98
N ILE A 552 6.64 21.28 18.24
CA ILE A 552 7.81 20.76 17.52
C ILE A 552 8.00 21.55 16.22
N LYS A 553 9.22 22.07 16.00
CA LYS A 553 9.57 22.78 14.77
C LYS A 553 10.33 21.83 13.86
N GLU A 554 9.74 21.49 12.73
CA GLU A 554 10.47 20.84 11.63
C GLU A 554 11.43 21.87 11.04
N SER A 555 12.73 21.67 11.29
CA SER A 555 13.81 22.53 10.81
C SER A 555 14.27 22.17 9.41
#